data_AF-A0A3D0P1D5-F1
#
_entry.id   AF-A0A3D0P1D5-F1
#
_cell.length_a   1.000
_cell.length_b   1.000
_cell.length_c   1.000
_cell.angle_alpha   90.00
_cell.angle_beta   90.00
_cell.angle_gamma   90.00
#
_symmetry.space_group_name_H-M   'P 1'
#
loop_
_entity.id
_entity.type
_entity.pdbx_description
1 polymer ?
#
loop_
_entity_poly.entity_id
_entity_poly.type
_entity_poly.pdbx_seq_one_letter_code
_entity_poly.pdbx_strand_id
1 'polypeptide(L)'
;KADSPFRAVAMTQQLPRSLYGRSPSIAMTSLSDFSIKAGLYTADLKGGFEGVYQQNVKDTLGETGKETFEAVNFLKTANPSKFRPENGAQYPNSQLGRSLQQIAQLIKAGVGLEVAFAESGGWDTHVRQGGARGQLANLLRDFANSIAAFTTDLGKRMDDVVVLT
;
A
#
# COMPACT_ATOMS: atom_id res chain seq x y z
N LYS A 1 -13.39 14.07 -8.41
CA LYS A 1 -12.10 13.70 -7.77
C LYS A 1 -11.25 13.10 -8.89
N ALA A 2 -10.02 13.56 -9.12
CA ALA A 2 -9.19 13.03 -10.20
C ALA A 2 -8.88 11.54 -9.95
N ASP A 3 -8.79 10.73 -11.01
CA ASP A 3 -8.48 9.30 -10.91
C ASP A 3 -7.02 9.13 -10.43
N SER A 4 -6.85 8.81 -9.15
CA SER A 4 -5.53 8.46 -8.62
C SER A 4 -5.24 6.97 -8.88
N PRO A 5 -4.04 6.62 -9.36
CA PRO A 5 -3.61 5.22 -9.44
C PRO A 5 -3.56 4.53 -8.07
N PHE A 6 -3.47 5.29 -6.98
CA PHE A 6 -3.47 4.80 -5.61
C PHE A 6 -4.84 4.82 -4.95
N ARG A 7 -5.93 5.00 -5.72
CA ARG A 7 -7.29 5.01 -5.18
C ARG A 7 -7.59 3.77 -4.33
N ALA A 8 -7.21 2.59 -4.83
CA ALA A 8 -7.30 1.33 -4.09
C ALA A 8 -5.94 0.62 -4.07
N VAL A 9 -5.44 0.29 -2.88
CA VAL A 9 -4.14 -0.36 -2.69
C VAL A 9 -4.27 -1.61 -1.83
N ALA A 10 -3.69 -2.72 -2.28
CA ALA A 10 -3.52 -3.93 -1.50
C ALA A 10 -2.04 -4.16 -1.17
N MET A 11 -1.73 -4.27 0.13
CA MET A 11 -0.40 -4.60 0.64
C MET A 11 -0.16 -6.11 0.64
N THR A 12 -0.32 -6.73 -0.54
CA THR A 12 -0.26 -8.18 -0.79
C THR A 12 0.41 -8.49 -2.12
N GLN A 13 0.76 -9.77 -2.35
CA GLN A 13 1.32 -10.21 -3.63
C GLN A 13 0.28 -10.23 -4.75
N GLN A 14 -0.95 -10.60 -4.44
CA GLN A 14 -2.07 -10.69 -5.37
C GLN A 14 -3.19 -9.78 -4.93
N LEU A 15 -3.93 -9.24 -5.89
CA LEU A 15 -5.08 -8.39 -5.60
C LEU A 15 -6.20 -9.25 -4.97
N PRO A 16 -6.71 -8.92 -3.77
CA PRO A 16 -7.80 -9.66 -3.17
C PRO A 16 -9.08 -9.50 -4.00
N ARG A 17 -9.89 -10.55 -4.06
CA ARG A 17 -11.14 -10.56 -4.85
C ARG A 17 -12.12 -9.45 -4.44
N SER A 18 -12.07 -8.98 -3.20
CA SER A 18 -12.87 -7.85 -2.71
C SER A 18 -12.55 -6.53 -3.41
N LEU A 19 -11.39 -6.40 -4.06
CA LEU A 19 -10.98 -5.22 -4.82
C LEU A 19 -11.10 -5.40 -6.34
N TYR A 20 -11.67 -6.51 -6.80
CA TYR A 20 -11.96 -6.70 -8.22
C TYR A 20 -13.16 -5.82 -8.60
N GLY A 21 -13.00 -5.04 -9.67
CA GLY A 21 -14.05 -4.13 -10.11
C GLY A 21 -13.60 -3.27 -11.27
N ARG A 22 -14.40 -2.24 -11.56
CA ARG A 22 -14.14 -1.28 -12.64
C ARG A 22 -13.19 -0.15 -12.22
N SER A 23 -12.96 0.00 -10.92
CA SER A 23 -12.05 1.02 -10.39
C SER A 23 -10.60 0.52 -10.40
N PRO A 24 -9.62 1.38 -10.73
CA PRO A 24 -8.21 1.01 -10.66
C PRO A 24 -7.80 0.59 -9.25
N SER A 25 -7.11 -0.55 -9.16
CA SER A 25 -6.60 -1.13 -7.91
C SER A 25 -5.20 -1.68 -8.13
N ILE A 26 -4.27 -1.42 -7.20
CA ILE A 26 -2.89 -1.88 -7.28
C ILE A 26 -2.57 -2.82 -6.12
N ALA A 27 -1.96 -3.97 -6.41
CA ALA A 27 -1.38 -4.85 -5.42
C ALA A 27 0.15 -4.67 -5.37
N MET A 28 0.71 -4.55 -4.18
CA MET A 28 2.15 -4.48 -3.97
C MET A 28 2.55 -5.03 -2.59
N THR A 29 3.74 -5.61 -2.49
CA THR A 29 4.28 -6.09 -1.21
C THR A 29 5.03 -5.02 -0.42
N SER A 30 5.52 -3.98 -1.11
CA SER A 30 6.37 -2.94 -0.56
C SER A 30 6.30 -1.67 -1.41
N LEU A 31 6.08 -0.52 -0.77
CA LEU A 31 6.14 0.81 -1.39
C LEU A 31 7.54 1.12 -1.91
N SER A 32 8.57 0.70 -1.18
CA SER A 32 9.96 0.89 -1.59
C SER A 32 10.25 0.13 -2.87
N ASP A 33 9.84 -1.13 -2.97
CA ASP A 33 10.05 -1.95 -4.17
C ASP A 33 9.26 -1.43 -5.36
N PHE A 34 8.02 -0.97 -5.11
CA PHE A 34 7.19 -0.34 -6.13
C PHE A 34 7.86 0.93 -6.68
N SER A 35 8.36 1.81 -5.81
CA SER A 35 9.03 3.05 -6.23
C SER A 35 10.33 2.82 -7.01
N ILE A 36 11.10 1.77 -6.65
CA ILE A 36 12.31 1.38 -7.38
C ILE A 36 11.95 0.86 -8.77
N LYS A 37 11.06 -0.14 -8.86
CA LYS A 37 10.66 -0.73 -10.15
C LYS A 37 10.13 0.33 -11.08
N ALA A 38 9.22 1.14 -10.58
CA ALA A 38 8.61 2.18 -11.37
C ALA A 38 9.61 3.31 -11.70
N GLY A 39 10.57 3.60 -10.82
CA GLY A 39 11.73 4.45 -11.11
C GLY A 39 12.61 3.93 -12.26
N LEU A 40 12.89 2.62 -12.31
CA LEU A 40 13.64 1.96 -13.39
C LEU A 40 12.90 2.06 -14.72
N TYR A 41 11.59 1.76 -14.74
CA TYR A 41 10.76 1.95 -15.92
C TYR A 41 10.77 3.41 -16.39
N THR A 42 10.70 4.39 -15.49
CA THR A 42 10.79 5.82 -15.89
C THR A 42 12.18 6.26 -16.36
N ALA A 43 13.25 5.57 -15.98
CA ALA A 43 14.63 5.90 -16.37
C ALA A 43 14.97 5.38 -17.77
N ASP A 44 14.53 4.16 -18.12
CA ASP A 44 14.65 3.60 -19.47
C ASP A 44 13.77 4.31 -20.51
N LEU A 45 12.79 5.09 -20.06
CA LEU A 45 11.87 5.85 -20.92
C LEU A 45 12.33 7.28 -21.24
N LYS A 46 13.45 7.76 -20.71
CA LYS A 46 13.94 9.14 -20.91
C LYS A 46 14.42 9.48 -22.33
N GLY A 47 14.49 8.51 -23.26
CA GLY A 47 15.00 8.75 -24.61
C GLY A 47 14.17 8.19 -25.78
N GLY A 48 13.04 7.52 -25.54
CA GLY A 48 12.42 6.66 -26.57
C GLY A 48 10.91 6.78 -26.76
N PHE A 49 10.20 7.64 -26.02
CA PHE A 49 8.74 7.60 -26.03
C PHE A 49 8.10 8.53 -27.06
N GLU A 50 8.64 9.72 -27.32
CA GLU A 50 8.10 10.64 -28.33
C GLU A 50 8.17 10.06 -29.76
N GLY A 51 9.17 9.21 -30.05
CA GLY A 51 9.34 8.56 -31.35
C GLY A 51 8.50 7.29 -31.56
N VAL A 52 8.20 6.53 -30.48
CA VAL A 52 7.44 5.27 -30.58
C VAL A 52 5.93 5.51 -30.45
N TYR A 53 5.50 6.59 -29.78
CA TYR A 53 4.09 6.94 -29.62
C TYR A 53 3.39 7.39 -30.90
N GLN A 54 4.12 7.92 -31.88
CA GLN A 54 3.51 8.33 -33.16
C GLN A 54 3.21 7.16 -34.09
N GLN A 55 3.77 5.97 -33.85
CA GLN A 55 3.68 4.86 -34.82
C GLN A 55 2.69 3.75 -34.45
N ASN A 56 2.21 3.65 -33.21
CA ASN A 56 1.32 2.56 -32.80
C ASN A 56 0.13 3.05 -31.97
N VAL A 57 -0.74 3.83 -32.61
CA VAL A 57 -2.10 4.05 -32.13
C VAL A 57 -2.89 2.75 -32.37
N LYS A 58 -3.05 1.94 -31.32
CA LYS A 58 -4.31 1.23 -31.00
C LYS A 58 -4.22 0.49 -29.66
N ASP A 59 -5.11 0.91 -28.77
CA ASP A 59 -5.70 0.23 -27.61
C ASP A 59 -4.89 0.00 -26.32
N THR A 60 -5.47 0.55 -25.24
CA THR A 60 -5.40 0.14 -23.82
C THR A 60 -4.11 0.27 -23.03
N LEU A 61 -2.92 0.36 -23.65
CA LEU A 61 -1.66 0.48 -22.88
C LEU A 61 -1.24 1.92 -22.51
N GLY A 62 -1.75 2.94 -23.21
CA GLY A 62 -1.33 4.33 -23.01
C GLY A 62 -1.83 4.95 -21.70
N GLU A 63 -3.01 4.57 -21.24
CA GLU A 63 -3.65 5.10 -20.02
C GLU A 63 -2.97 4.54 -18.76
N THR A 64 -2.79 3.21 -18.71
CA THR A 64 -2.05 2.50 -17.66
C THR A 64 -0.60 3.00 -17.49
N GLY A 65 0.07 3.33 -18.60
CA GLY A 65 1.44 3.87 -18.56
C GLY A 65 1.51 5.28 -17.94
N LYS A 66 0.54 6.15 -18.26
CA LYS A 66 0.44 7.50 -17.70
C LYS A 66 0.08 7.48 -16.22
N GLU A 67 -0.89 6.65 -15.83
CA GLU A 67 -1.28 6.43 -14.43
C GLU A 67 -0.10 5.93 -13.60
N THR A 68 0.67 4.97 -14.11
CA THR A 68 1.88 4.47 -13.44
C THR A 68 2.90 5.61 -13.24
N PHE A 69 3.13 6.44 -14.25
CA PHE A 69 4.09 7.55 -14.16
C PHE A 69 3.67 8.61 -13.12
N GLU A 70 2.39 8.98 -13.10
CA GLU A 70 1.84 9.88 -12.09
C GLU A 70 1.99 9.29 -10.68
N ALA A 71 1.76 7.99 -10.52
CA ALA A 71 1.97 7.26 -9.27
C ALA A 71 3.43 7.38 -8.77
N VAL A 72 4.40 7.19 -9.68
CA VAL A 72 5.83 7.31 -9.36
C VAL A 72 6.19 8.72 -8.93
N ASN A 73 5.69 9.72 -9.66
CA ASN A 73 6.03 11.11 -9.35
C ASN A 73 5.47 11.51 -7.99
N PHE A 74 4.26 11.05 -7.67
CA PHE A 74 3.64 11.25 -6.37
C PHE A 74 4.47 10.59 -5.24
N LEU A 75 4.87 9.33 -5.42
CA LEU A 75 5.71 8.64 -4.43
C LEU A 75 7.10 9.27 -4.28
N LYS A 76 7.72 9.74 -5.36
CA LYS A 76 9.01 10.46 -5.28
C LYS A 76 8.91 11.73 -4.44
N THR A 77 7.79 12.45 -4.55
CA THR A 77 7.55 13.67 -3.78
C THR A 77 7.26 13.36 -2.31
N ALA A 78 6.59 12.22 -2.04
CA ALA A 78 6.32 11.72 -0.70
C ALA A 78 7.55 11.15 0.05
N ASN A 79 8.70 11.01 -0.62
CA ASN A 79 9.99 10.57 -0.08
C ASN A 79 9.90 9.32 0.83
N PRO A 80 9.64 8.12 0.26
CA PRO A 80 9.26 6.95 1.02
C PRO A 80 10.33 6.48 2.01
N SER A 81 11.59 6.68 1.66
CA SER A 81 12.75 6.31 2.47
C SER A 81 12.94 7.19 3.72
N LYS A 82 12.23 8.32 3.82
CA LYS A 82 12.27 9.21 4.99
C LYS A 82 11.00 9.16 5.83
N PHE A 83 10.04 8.30 5.50
CA PHE A 83 8.83 8.16 6.31
C PHE A 83 9.19 7.79 7.74
N ARG A 84 8.68 8.57 8.69
CA ARG A 84 8.82 8.32 10.13
C ARG A 84 7.42 8.31 10.73
N PRO A 85 7.06 7.27 11.50
CA PRO A 85 5.84 7.30 12.28
C PRO A 85 5.79 8.56 13.18
N GLU A 86 4.61 9.15 13.28
CA GLU A 86 4.27 10.33 14.07
C GLU A 86 3.65 9.88 15.41
N ASN A 87 3.44 10.85 16.32
CA ASN A 87 2.71 10.67 17.59
C ASN A 87 3.24 9.54 18.50
N GLY A 88 4.50 9.13 18.32
CA GLY A 88 5.13 8.06 19.10
C GLY A 88 4.69 6.65 18.70
N ALA A 89 4.09 6.47 17.53
CA ALA A 89 3.67 5.16 17.05
C ALA A 89 4.84 4.19 16.87
N GLN A 90 4.65 2.95 17.34
CA GLN A 90 5.61 1.87 17.23
C GLN A 90 4.97 0.66 16.57
N TYR A 91 5.21 0.47 15.28
CA TYR A 91 4.70 -0.67 14.54
C TYR A 91 5.47 -1.94 14.90
N PRO A 92 4.79 -3.08 15.18
CA PRO A 92 5.46 -4.37 15.34
C PRO A 92 6.25 -4.74 14.08
N ASN A 93 7.37 -5.46 14.26
CA ASN A 93 8.12 -6.03 13.14
C ASN A 93 7.44 -7.29 12.57
N SER A 94 6.18 -7.16 12.17
CA SER A 94 5.34 -8.20 11.61
C SER A 94 4.84 -7.80 10.21
N GLN A 95 4.22 -8.74 9.50
CA GLN A 95 3.69 -8.44 8.17
C GLN A 95 2.57 -7.40 8.23
N LEU A 96 1.62 -7.57 9.16
CA LEU A 96 0.53 -6.62 9.33
C LEU A 96 1.04 -5.25 9.79
N GLY A 97 1.97 -5.20 10.75
CA GLY A 97 2.57 -3.96 11.23
C GLY A 97 3.24 -3.17 10.10
N ARG A 98 4.04 -3.84 9.26
CA ARG A 98 4.68 -3.20 8.09
C ARG A 98 3.68 -2.78 7.03
N SER A 99 2.61 -3.54 6.79
CA SER A 99 1.56 -3.16 5.84
C SER A 99 0.80 -1.92 6.30
N LEU A 100 0.39 -1.86 7.57
CA LEU A 100 -0.31 -0.70 8.13
C LEU A 100 0.57 0.55 8.19
N GLN A 101 1.87 0.40 8.47
CA GLN A 101 2.82 1.51 8.42
C GLN A 101 2.87 2.14 7.02
N GLN A 102 2.91 1.31 5.97
CA GLN A 102 2.96 1.77 4.59
C GLN A 102 1.62 2.38 4.14
N ILE A 103 0.49 1.84 4.60
CA ILE A 103 -0.83 2.45 4.37
C ILE A 103 -0.88 3.84 5.03
N ALA A 104 -0.40 3.99 6.27
CA ALA A 104 -0.37 5.28 6.95
C ALA A 104 0.49 6.30 6.19
N GLN A 105 1.60 5.85 5.61
CA GLN A 105 2.43 6.66 4.73
C GLN A 105 1.67 7.15 3.49
N LEU A 106 0.91 6.29 2.81
CA LEU A 106 0.08 6.69 1.65
C LEU A 106 -0.99 7.71 2.03
N ILE A 107 -1.65 7.52 3.18
CA ILE A 107 -2.65 8.46 3.72
C ILE A 107 -2.00 9.82 3.96
N LYS A 108 -0.85 9.85 4.65
CA LYS A 108 -0.13 11.08 5.00
C LYS A 108 0.44 11.79 3.77
N ALA A 109 0.86 11.04 2.75
CA ALA A 109 1.29 11.59 1.49
C ALA A 109 0.15 12.26 0.72
N GLY A 110 -1.12 11.93 1.01
CA GLY A 110 -2.27 12.51 0.32
C GLY A 110 -2.40 12.03 -1.12
N VAL A 111 -1.98 10.78 -1.41
CA VAL A 111 -1.96 10.19 -2.76
C VAL A 111 -3.35 9.98 -3.39
N GLY A 112 -4.43 10.35 -2.70
CA GLY A 112 -5.79 10.07 -3.13
C GLY A 112 -6.28 8.65 -2.78
N LEU A 113 -5.67 8.01 -1.77
CA LEU A 113 -6.11 6.72 -1.25
C LEU A 113 -7.55 6.78 -0.74
N GLU A 114 -8.38 5.83 -1.16
CA GLU A 114 -9.77 5.67 -0.70
C GLU A 114 -9.99 4.31 -0.02
N VAL A 115 -9.35 3.26 -0.55
CA VAL A 115 -9.46 1.90 -0.01
C VAL A 115 -8.07 1.30 0.13
N ALA A 116 -7.78 0.74 1.30
CA ALA A 116 -6.55 0.01 1.55
C ALA A 116 -6.86 -1.39 2.08
N PHE A 117 -6.09 -2.38 1.64
CA PHE A 117 -6.17 -3.75 2.12
C PHE A 117 -4.83 -4.20 2.69
N ALA A 118 -4.87 -4.83 3.86
CA ALA A 118 -3.75 -5.52 4.48
C ALA A 118 -4.24 -6.84 5.05
N GLU A 119 -3.39 -7.86 5.06
CA GLU A 119 -3.72 -9.18 5.58
C GLU A 119 -2.95 -9.50 6.86
N SER A 120 -3.61 -10.23 7.74
CA SER A 120 -3.00 -10.95 8.85
C SER A 120 -3.28 -12.43 8.66
N GLY A 121 -2.23 -13.25 8.60
CA GLY A 121 -2.32 -14.69 8.36
C GLY A 121 -1.99 -15.52 9.60
N GLY A 122 -2.08 -16.84 9.45
CA GLY A 122 -1.68 -17.79 10.50
C GLY A 122 -2.75 -18.15 11.53
N TRP A 123 -4.01 -17.75 11.28
CA TRP A 123 -5.16 -18.02 12.16
C TRP A 123 -5.52 -19.50 12.29
N ASP A 124 -5.11 -20.31 11.32
CA ASP A 124 -5.14 -21.76 11.45
C ASP A 124 -4.06 -22.18 12.46
N THR A 125 -4.48 -22.33 13.71
CA THR A 125 -3.63 -22.81 14.79
C THR A 125 -4.03 -24.21 15.26
N HIS A 126 -4.65 -25.04 14.39
CA HIS A 126 -5.22 -26.37 14.72
C HIS A 126 -4.31 -27.21 15.64
N VAL A 127 -2.99 -27.02 15.54
CA VAL A 127 -1.98 -27.47 16.48
C VAL A 127 -1.27 -26.30 17.15
N ARG A 128 -0.92 -26.43 18.44
CA ARG A 128 -0.20 -25.41 19.22
C ARG A 128 -0.92 -24.06 19.37
N GLN A 129 -2.25 -24.03 19.26
CA GLN A 129 -3.09 -22.86 19.56
C GLN A 129 -2.68 -22.18 20.88
N GLY A 130 -2.49 -22.99 21.92
CA GLY A 130 -2.24 -22.52 23.27
C GLY A 130 -3.47 -21.87 23.91
N GLY A 131 -3.27 -21.20 25.04
CA GLY A 131 -4.30 -20.44 25.76
C GLY A 131 -3.91 -18.96 25.83
N ALA A 132 -3.80 -18.41 27.05
CA ALA A 132 -3.28 -17.04 27.26
C ALA A 132 -1.82 -16.84 26.79
N ARG A 133 -1.11 -17.94 26.52
CA ARG A 133 0.20 -18.00 25.87
C ARG A 133 0.11 -19.03 24.76
N GLY A 134 0.65 -18.73 23.58
CA GLY A 134 0.57 -19.60 22.41
C GLY A 134 0.49 -18.84 21.10
N GLN A 135 0.35 -19.58 19.99
CA GLN A 135 0.32 -19.01 18.64
C GLN A 135 -0.84 -18.03 18.48
N LEU A 136 -2.05 -18.41 18.91
CA LEU A 136 -3.23 -17.55 18.80
C LEU A 136 -3.06 -16.26 19.63
N ALA A 137 -2.59 -16.37 20.87
CA ALA A 137 -2.34 -15.21 21.73
C ALA A 137 -1.29 -14.25 21.13
N ASN A 138 -0.29 -14.78 20.43
CA ASN A 138 0.72 -13.97 19.75
C ASN A 138 0.15 -13.27 18.51
N LEU A 139 -0.68 -13.95 17.72
CA LEU A 139 -1.36 -13.35 16.57
C LEU A 139 -2.31 -12.24 16.98
N LEU A 140 -3.12 -12.47 18.02
CA LEU A 140 -4.02 -11.44 18.57
C LEU A 140 -3.26 -10.25 19.12
N ARG A 141 -2.10 -10.48 19.77
CA ARG A 141 -1.22 -9.39 20.24
C ARG A 141 -0.64 -8.59 19.08
N ASP A 142 -0.15 -9.25 18.04
CA ASP A 142 0.35 -8.57 16.84
C ASP A 142 -0.74 -7.75 16.15
N PHE A 143 -1.93 -8.34 16.00
CA PHE A 143 -3.10 -7.70 15.42
C PHE A 143 -3.48 -6.42 16.19
N ALA A 144 -3.68 -6.54 17.51
CA ALA A 144 -4.03 -5.42 18.36
C ALA A 144 -2.96 -4.33 18.36
N ASN A 145 -1.67 -4.70 18.49
CA ASN A 145 -0.57 -3.74 18.51
C ASN A 145 -0.39 -3.04 17.16
N SER A 146 -0.62 -3.73 16.04
CA SER A 146 -0.51 -3.13 14.71
C SER A 146 -1.60 -2.10 14.46
N ILE A 147 -2.84 -2.39 14.86
CA ILE A 147 -3.95 -1.43 14.77
C ILE A 147 -3.73 -0.25 15.72
N ALA A 148 -3.32 -0.50 16.96
CA ALA A 148 -3.02 0.57 17.92
C ALA A 148 -1.91 1.51 17.43
N ALA A 149 -0.84 0.95 16.85
CA ALA A 149 0.22 1.72 16.22
C ALA A 149 -0.31 2.56 15.05
N PHE A 150 -1.16 1.98 14.19
CA PHE A 150 -1.79 2.68 13.07
C PHE A 150 -2.66 3.87 13.51
N THR A 151 -3.54 3.66 14.49
CA THR A 151 -4.38 4.72 15.06
C THR A 151 -3.53 5.82 15.70
N THR A 152 -2.49 5.44 16.46
CA THR A 152 -1.55 6.39 17.05
C THR A 152 -0.85 7.20 15.96
N ASP A 153 -0.36 6.53 14.92
CA ASP A 153 0.43 7.14 13.85
C ASP A 153 -0.36 8.19 13.06
N LEU A 154 -1.63 7.92 12.80
CA LEU A 154 -2.51 8.83 12.07
C LEU A 154 -3.03 9.99 12.93
N GLY A 155 -3.18 9.80 14.24
CA GLY A 155 -3.66 10.84 15.15
C GLY A 155 -5.01 11.40 14.68
N LYS A 156 -5.11 12.73 14.55
CA LYS A 156 -6.34 13.40 14.06
C LYS A 156 -6.81 12.95 12.68
N ARG A 157 -5.92 12.41 11.83
CA ARG A 157 -6.31 11.89 10.50
C ARG A 157 -7.21 10.67 10.59
N MET A 158 -7.29 10.02 11.76
CA MET A 158 -8.26 8.94 11.99
C MET A 158 -9.71 9.40 11.86
N ASP A 159 -10.00 10.71 12.01
CA ASP A 159 -11.35 11.26 11.81
C ASP A 159 -11.88 11.01 10.38
N ASP A 160 -10.97 10.80 9.41
CA ASP A 160 -11.28 10.51 8.01
C ASP A 160 -11.04 9.04 7.62
N VAL A 161 -10.73 8.16 8.59
CA VAL A 161 -10.32 6.77 8.34
C VAL A 161 -11.17 5.77 9.14
N VAL A 162 -11.75 4.81 8.43
CA VAL A 162 -12.44 3.66 9.05
C VAL A 162 -11.59 2.41 8.88
N VAL A 163 -11.34 1.71 9.99
CA VAL A 163 -10.70 0.39 10.00
C VAL A 163 -11.79 -0.67 10.09
N LEU A 164 -11.86 -1.55 9.09
CA LEU A 164 -12.74 -2.73 9.07
C LEU A 164 -11.88 -3.98 9.26
N THR A 165 -12.31 -4.87 10.16
CA THR A 165 -11.60 -6.11 10.51
C THR A 165 -12.47 -7.33 10.34
#